data_AF-A0A6B3UPR7-F1
#
_entry.id   AF-A0A6B3UPR7-F1
#
_cell.length_a   1.000
_cell.length_b   1.000
_cell.length_c   1.000
_cell.angle_alpha   90.00
_cell.angle_beta   90.00
_cell.angle_gamma   90.00
#
_symmetry.space_group_name_H-M   'P 1'
#
loop_
_entity.id
_entity.type
_entity.pdbx_description
1 polymer ?
#
loop_
_entity_poly.entity_id
_entity_poly.type
_entity_poly.pdbx_seq_one_letter_code
_entity_poly.pdbx_strand_id
1 'polypeptide(L)' 'MTSGSSRLPVRRLFLTADTVGGSWGPALELARGLAGHGVATTLAVLGPRPAQAEAARARA' A
#
# COMPACT_ATOMS: atom_id res chain seq x y z
N MET A 1 -20.82 -30.70 -6.37
CA MET A 1 -20.98 -29.24 -6.15
C MET A 1 -19.65 -28.66 -5.68
N THR A 2 -18.74 -28.36 -6.60
CA THR A 2 -17.53 -27.56 -6.31
C THR A 2 -17.75 -26.19 -6.93
N SER A 3 -18.15 -25.21 -6.11
CA SER A 3 -18.22 -23.82 -6.55
C SER A 3 -16.80 -23.31 -6.72
N GLY A 4 -16.27 -23.42 -7.94
CA GLY A 4 -15.08 -22.70 -8.36
C GLY A 4 -15.40 -21.20 -8.41
N SER A 5 -15.30 -20.50 -7.27
CA SER A 5 -15.27 -19.04 -7.28
C SER A 5 -14.00 -18.60 -8.01
N SER A 6 -14.13 -18.30 -9.30
CA SER A 6 -13.11 -17.59 -10.05
C SER A 6 -12.96 -16.21 -9.41
N ARG A 7 -11.98 -16.06 -8.52
CA ARG A 7 -11.62 -14.75 -7.99
C ARG A 7 -10.96 -13.99 -9.11
N LEU A 8 -11.61 -12.91 -9.54
CA LEU A 8 -10.97 -11.97 -10.45
C LEU A 8 -9.68 -11.44 -9.79
N PRO A 9 -8.58 -11.31 -10.54
CA PRO A 9 -7.34 -10.82 -9.99
C PRO A 9 -7.51 -9.38 -9.50
N VAL A 10 -7.13 -9.13 -8.25
CA VAL A 10 -7.13 -7.77 -7.68
C VAL A 10 -6.02 -6.97 -8.36
N ARG A 11 -6.37 -5.89 -9.04
CA ARG A 11 -5.40 -5.03 -9.76
C ARG A 11 -5.13 -3.71 -9.07
N ARG A 12 -6.04 -3.25 -8.21
CA ARG A 12 -5.93 -1.96 -7.52
C ARG A 12 -6.33 -2.12 -6.07
N LEU A 13 -5.50 -1.58 -5.18
CA LEU A 13 -5.76 -1.56 -3.74
C LEU A 13 -5.70 -0.13 -3.23
N PHE A 14 -6.65 0.21 -2.37
CA PHE A 14 -6.61 1.42 -1.58
C PHE A 14 -6.25 1.03 -0.14
N LEU A 15 -5.18 1.61 0.38
CA LEU A 15 -4.69 1.38 1.73
C LEU A 15 -4.70 2.68 2.50
N THR A 16 -5.00 2.59 3.79
CA THR A 16 -4.88 3.70 4.74
C THR A 16 -3.79 3.38 5.75
N ALA A 17 -2.90 4.32 6.02
CA ALA A 17 -1.90 4.22 7.09
C ALA A 17 -1.94 5.49 7.95
N ASP A 18 -1.66 5.37 9.24
CA ASP A 18 -1.45 6.52 10.11
C ASP A 18 0.04 6.91 10.16
N THR A 19 0.35 8.15 10.52
CA THR A 19 1.76 8.56 10.76
C THR A 19 2.20 8.32 12.21
N VAL A 20 1.30 7.84 13.06
CA VAL A 20 1.56 7.60 14.48
C VAL A 20 2.22 6.24 14.62
N GLY A 21 3.37 6.17 15.32
CA GLY A 21 4.02 4.88 15.62
C GLY A 21 4.80 4.24 14.45
N GLY A 22 5.04 4.97 13.36
CA GLY A 22 5.95 4.51 12.30
C GLY A 22 5.35 3.50 11.30
N SER A 23 4.02 3.38 11.22
CA SER A 23 3.34 2.47 10.28
C SER A 23 3.50 2.87 8.80
N TRP A 24 3.96 4.10 8.51
CA TRP A 24 4.32 4.60 7.17
C TRP A 24 5.34 3.72 6.45
N GLY A 25 6.44 3.36 7.12
CA GLY A 25 7.50 2.54 6.52
C GLY A 25 7.00 1.16 6.08
N PRO A 26 6.39 0.38 7.00
CA PRO A 26 5.75 -0.90 6.68
C PRO A 26 4.68 -0.79 5.57
N ALA A 27 3.89 0.30 5.54
CA ALA A 27 2.90 0.50 4.49
C ALA A 27 3.54 0.70 3.10
N LEU A 28 4.68 1.40 3.02
CA LEU A 28 5.45 1.53 1.79
C LEU A 28 6.09 0.20 1.35
N GLU A 29 6.64 -0.58 2.29
CA GLU A 29 7.19 -1.90 1.95
C GLU A 29 6.11 -2.86 1.47
N LEU A 30 4.93 -2.83 2.09
CA LEU A 30 3.76 -3.57 1.63
C LEU A 30 3.37 -3.15 0.20
N ALA A 31 3.28 -1.85 -0.06
CA ALA A 31 2.95 -1.34 -1.39
C ALA A 31 3.99 -1.77 -2.45
N ARG A 32 5.28 -1.79 -2.11
CA ARG A 32 6.35 -2.30 -2.97
C ARG A 32 6.20 -3.80 -3.26
N GLY A 33 5.92 -4.61 -2.24
CA GLY A 33 5.65 -6.04 -2.42
C GLY A 33 4.46 -6.30 -3.33
N LEU A 34 3.37 -5.54 -3.14
CA LEU A 34 2.17 -5.62 -3.97
C LEU A 34 2.40 -5.20 -5.42
N ALA A 35 3.27 -4.22 -5.67
CA ALA A 35 3.66 -3.83 -7.03
C ALA A 35 4.37 -4.99 -7.77
N GLY A 36 5.17 -5.80 -7.07
CA GLY A 36 5.77 -7.03 -7.61
C GLY A 36 4.73 -8.07 -8.08
N HIS A 37 3.50 -7.99 -7.57
CA HIS A 37 2.37 -8.82 -8.00
C HIS A 37 1.45 -8.13 -9.02
N GLY A 38 1.84 -6.98 -9.57
CA GLY A 38 1.03 -6.23 -10.53
C GLY A 38 -0.16 -5.50 -9.91
N VAL A 39 -0.16 -5.29 -8.59
CA VAL A 39 -1.21 -4.58 -7.88
C VAL A 39 -0.83 -3.12 -7.70
N ALA A 40 -1.60 -2.22 -8.31
CA ALA A 40 -1.42 -0.78 -8.15
C ALA A 40 -2.02 -0.33 -6.81
N THR A 41 -1.18 0.25 -5.95
CA THR A 41 -1.58 0.66 -4.60
C THR A 41 -1.74 2.17 -4.52
N THR A 42 -2.87 2.64 -3.99
CA THR A 42 -3.08 4.04 -3.58
C THR A 42 -3.06 4.08 -2.06
N LEU A 43 -2.03 4.73 -1.49
CA LEU A 43 -1.86 4.84 -0.06
C LEU A 43 -2.32 6.23 0.42
N ALA A 44 -3.38 6.28 1.21
CA ALA A 44 -3.82 7.48 1.91
C ALA A 44 -3.23 7.50 3.32
N VAL A 45 -2.45 8.53 3.62
CA VAL A 45 -1.78 8.63 4.91
C VAL A 45 -2.40 9.72 5.76
N LEU A 46 -2.79 9.32 6.96
CA LEU A 46 -3.55 10.11 7.90
C LEU A 46 -2.64 10.55 9.03
N GLY A 47 -2.44 11.86 9.15
CA GLY A 47 -1.62 12.45 10.21
C GLY A 47 -0.79 13.64 9.73
N PRO A 48 0.09 14.18 10.60
CA PRO A 48 1.02 15.24 10.23
C PRO A 48 1.83 14.89 8.99
N ARG A 49 2.12 15.91 8.19
CA ARG A 49 2.82 15.75 6.92
C ARG A 49 4.15 15.00 7.14
N PRO A 50 4.41 13.90 6.41
CA PRO A 50 5.67 13.16 6.55
C PRO A 50 6.86 14.06 6.23
N ALA A 51 7.98 13.83 6.92
CA ALA A 51 9.20 14.58 6.67
C ALA A 51 9.65 14.38 5.21
N GLN A 52 10.38 15.34 4.64
CA GLN A 52 10.76 15.32 3.22
C GLN A 52 11.54 14.05 2.83
N ALA A 53 12.34 13.50 3.75
CA ALA A 53 13.05 12.24 3.59
C ALA A 53 12.12 11.01 3.52
N GLU A 54 10.99 11.04 4.23
CA GLU A 54 9.99 9.96 4.22
C GLU A 54 9.13 9.98 2.95
N ALA A 55 8.83 11.17 2.43
CA ALA A 55 8.13 11.33 1.15
C ALA A 55 8.94 10.81 -0.05
N ALA A 56 10.27 10.94 -0.01
CA ALA A 56 11.15 10.41 -1.06
C ALA A 56 11.04 8.89 -1.18
N ARG A 57 10.81 8.16 -0.07
CA ARG A 57 10.67 6.70 -0.06
C ARG A 57 9.45 6.18 -0.82
N ALA A 58 8.44 7.02 -1.04
CA ALA A 58 7.26 6.67 -1.83
C ALA A 58 7.49 6.79 -3.34
N ARG A 59 8.56 7.48 -3.76
CA ARG A 59 8.90 7.71 -5.18
C ARG A 59 9.98 6.75 -5.70
N ALA A 60 10.66 6.03 -4.81
CA ALA A 60 11.74 5.09 -5.11
C ALA A 60 11.22 3.66 -5.14
#